data_AF-A0A558GUS9-F1
#
_entry.id   AF-A0A558GUS9-F1
#
_cell.length_a   1.000
_cell.length_b   1.000
_cell.length_c   1.000
_cell.angle_alpha   90.00
_cell.angle_beta   90.00
_cell.angle_gamma   90.00
#
_symmetry.space_group_name_H-M   'P 1'
#
loop_
_entity.id
_entity.type
_entity.pdbx_description
1 polymer ?
#
loop_
_entity_poly.entity_id
_entity_poly.type
_entity_poly.pdbx_seq_one_letter_code
_entity_poly.pdbx_strand_id
1 'polypeptide(L)'
;MDPLLDAQFLPSGFHYSGFYKRLIALNLTNLEPWRILQGQMLIQRTVGLRERYPSRLLVPFARRIDSDAVACWDLDADCDAISVIHDFANSGWEQRERYDDLTCWFRQAVEDMIEFEQ
;
A
#
# COMPACT_ATOMS: atom_id res chain seq x y z
N MET A 1 9.03 6.05 -17.55
CA MET A 1 7.64 5.96 -17.02
C MET A 1 7.76 6.23 -15.54
N ASP A 2 6.97 7.15 -14.99
CA ASP A 2 6.98 7.42 -13.55
C ASP A 2 6.51 6.15 -12.81
N PRO A 3 7.24 5.64 -11.80
CA PRO A 3 6.81 4.46 -11.05
C PRO A 3 5.55 4.70 -10.21
N LEU A 4 5.18 5.97 -9.96
CA LEU A 4 4.09 6.35 -9.07
C LEU A 4 2.78 6.64 -9.82
N LEU A 5 1.67 6.78 -9.07
CA LEU A 5 0.40 7.20 -9.65
C LEU A 5 0.50 8.63 -10.16
N ASP A 6 -0.05 8.87 -11.36
CA ASP A 6 -0.34 10.21 -11.83
C ASP A 6 -1.32 10.91 -10.89
N ALA A 7 -1.21 12.24 -10.80
CA ALA A 7 -2.06 13.07 -9.96
C ALA A 7 -3.58 12.84 -10.19
N GLN A 8 -3.99 12.47 -11.40
CA GLN A 8 -5.39 12.14 -11.73
C GLN A 8 -5.94 10.92 -10.98
N PHE A 9 -5.06 10.01 -10.55
CA PHE A 9 -5.44 8.83 -9.79
C PHE A 9 -5.27 9.03 -8.28
N LEU A 10 -4.73 10.15 -7.83
CA LEU A 10 -4.55 10.44 -6.42
C LEU A 10 -5.76 11.21 -5.86
N PRO A 11 -6.18 10.95 -4.62
CA PRO A 11 -7.13 11.81 -3.91
C PRO A 11 -6.61 13.26 -3.85
N SER A 12 -7.53 14.23 -3.88
CA SER A 12 -7.18 15.65 -3.82
C SER A 12 -6.38 15.97 -2.55
N GLY A 13 -5.25 16.66 -2.70
CA GLY A 13 -4.37 17.03 -1.58
C GLY A 13 -3.47 15.90 -1.05
N PHE A 14 -3.56 14.69 -1.60
CA PHE A 14 -2.65 13.61 -1.21
C PHE A 14 -1.26 13.81 -1.82
N HIS A 15 -0.23 13.57 -1.00
CA HIS A 15 1.15 13.58 -1.44
C HIS A 15 1.91 12.41 -0.83
N TYR A 16 2.68 11.70 -1.66
CA TYR A 16 3.61 10.70 -1.16
C TYR A 16 4.63 11.31 -0.20
N SER A 17 4.83 10.65 0.95
CA SER A 17 5.80 11.06 1.96
C SER A 17 7.23 11.10 1.39
N GLY A 18 8.09 11.93 1.99
CA GLY A 18 9.50 12.00 1.61
C GLY A 18 10.21 10.66 1.80
N PHE A 19 9.83 9.90 2.81
CA PHE A 19 10.38 8.56 3.07
C PHE A 19 10.00 7.57 1.96
N TYR A 20 8.75 7.55 1.51
CA TYR A 20 8.34 6.69 0.39
C TYR A 20 9.14 6.98 -0.89
N LYS A 21 9.27 8.27 -1.24
CA LYS A 21 10.06 8.70 -2.40
C LYS A 21 11.52 8.23 -2.29
N ARG A 22 12.08 8.23 -1.08
CA ARG A 22 13.43 7.70 -0.82
C ARG A 22 13.52 6.19 -1.03
N LEU A 23 12.53 5.41 -0.59
CA LEU A 23 12.49 3.96 -0.84
C LEU A 23 12.51 3.64 -2.34
N ILE A 24 11.68 4.36 -3.12
CA ILE A 24 11.66 4.22 -4.59
C ILE A 24 13.02 4.60 -5.20
N ALA A 25 13.60 5.73 -4.79
CA ALA A 25 14.89 6.19 -5.31
C ALA A 25 16.05 5.23 -5.00
N LEU A 26 15.97 4.49 -3.89
CA LEU A 26 16.93 3.45 -3.49
C LEU A 26 16.62 2.07 -4.11
N ASN A 27 15.56 1.96 -4.90
CA ASN A 27 15.06 0.70 -5.44
C ASN A 27 14.75 -0.36 -4.36
N LEU A 28 14.32 0.08 -3.17
CA LEU A 28 13.84 -0.78 -2.09
C LEU A 28 12.38 -1.17 -2.33
N THR A 29 12.14 -1.85 -3.45
CA THR A 29 10.80 -2.14 -3.97
C THR A 29 10.44 -3.63 -3.91
N ASN A 30 11.42 -4.51 -3.74
CA ASN A 30 11.24 -5.93 -3.50
C ASN A 30 11.70 -6.26 -2.07
N LEU A 31 10.75 -6.45 -1.16
CA LEU A 31 10.93 -6.74 0.25
C LEU A 31 10.18 -8.05 0.55
N GLU A 32 10.41 -9.10 -0.26
CA GLU A 32 9.58 -10.32 -0.25
C GLU A 32 9.38 -10.81 1.19
N PRO A 33 8.12 -10.94 1.63
CA PRO A 33 6.93 -11.18 0.82
C PRO A 33 6.24 -9.91 0.28
N TRP A 34 6.67 -8.72 0.67
CA TRP A 34 6.11 -7.45 0.19
C TRP A 34 6.76 -6.97 -1.11
N ARG A 35 5.91 -6.49 -2.03
CA ARG A 35 6.35 -5.80 -3.24
C ARG A 35 5.66 -4.45 -3.38
N ILE A 36 6.44 -3.40 -3.58
CA ILE A 36 5.93 -2.08 -3.88
C ILE A 36 5.25 -2.11 -5.26
N LEU A 37 4.01 -1.63 -5.31
CA LEU A 37 3.23 -1.54 -6.53
C LEU A 37 3.71 -0.35 -7.36
N GLN A 38 3.91 -0.57 -8.66
CA GLN A 38 4.33 0.46 -9.60
C GLN A 38 3.61 0.33 -10.94
N GLY A 39 3.53 1.44 -11.69
CA GLY A 39 3.00 1.47 -13.06
C GLY A 39 1.60 0.85 -13.18
N GLN A 40 1.41 -0.01 -14.19
CA GLN A 40 0.09 -0.57 -14.50
C GLN A 40 -0.52 -1.37 -13.34
N MET A 41 0.31 -2.06 -12.55
CA MET A 41 -0.18 -2.87 -11.44
C MET A 41 -0.74 -2.00 -10.31
N LEU A 42 -0.09 -0.86 -10.06
CA LEU A 42 -0.55 0.15 -9.11
C LEU A 42 -1.88 0.78 -9.57
N ILE A 43 -1.98 1.13 -10.86
CA ILE A 43 -3.21 1.68 -11.45
C ILE A 43 -4.38 0.70 -11.31
N GLN A 44 -4.19 -0.55 -11.73
CA GLN A 44 -5.22 -1.60 -11.66
C GLN A 44 -5.66 -1.85 -10.22
N ARG A 45 -4.72 -1.89 -9.28
CA ARG A 45 -5.06 -2.08 -7.86
C ARG A 45 -5.84 -0.89 -7.31
N THR A 46 -5.45 0.33 -7.66
CA THR A 46 -6.14 1.55 -7.24
C THR A 46 -7.59 1.58 -7.72
N VAL A 47 -7.84 1.28 -9.01
CA VAL A 47 -9.20 1.20 -9.56
C VAL A 47 -10.00 0.09 -8.89
N GLY A 48 -9.42 -1.11 -8.78
CA GLY A 48 -10.12 -2.25 -8.20
C GLY A 48 -10.50 -2.06 -6.73
N LEU A 49 -9.62 -1.44 -5.92
CA LEU A 49 -9.95 -1.15 -4.52
C LEU A 49 -11.08 -0.14 -4.40
N ARG A 50 -11.14 0.89 -5.26
CA ARG A 50 -12.26 1.85 -5.28
C ARG A 50 -13.59 1.20 -5.63
N GLU A 51 -13.58 0.23 -6.54
CA GLU A 51 -14.78 -0.51 -6.92
C GLU A 51 -15.26 -1.45 -5.79
N ARG A 52 -14.33 -2.13 -5.12
CA ARG A 52 -14.65 -3.10 -4.05
C ARG A 52 -14.98 -2.44 -2.71
N TYR A 53 -14.32 -1.34 -2.38
CA TYR A 53 -14.42 -0.64 -1.11
C TYR A 53 -14.77 0.85 -1.33
N PRO A 54 -15.92 1.17 -1.95
CA PRO A 54 -16.26 2.55 -2.31
C PRO A 54 -16.48 3.47 -1.10
N SER A 55 -16.66 2.89 0.09
CA SER A 55 -16.79 3.63 1.35
C SER A 55 -15.44 3.90 2.04
N ARG A 56 -14.32 3.57 1.39
CA ARG A 56 -12.97 3.81 1.91
C ARG A 56 -12.11 4.61 0.94
N LEU A 57 -11.31 5.52 1.46
CA LEU A 57 -10.34 6.31 0.72
C LEU A 57 -8.93 5.71 0.85
N LEU A 58 -8.70 4.61 0.14
CA LEU A 58 -7.43 3.87 0.14
C LEU A 58 -6.56 4.24 -1.07
N VAL A 59 -5.27 4.48 -0.81
CA VAL A 59 -4.22 4.58 -1.85
C VAL A 59 -3.26 3.41 -1.68
N PRO A 60 -3.34 2.35 -2.51
CA PRO A 60 -2.48 1.18 -2.37
C PRO A 60 -1.04 1.53 -2.74
N PHE A 61 -0.08 0.84 -2.12
CA PHE A 61 1.35 1.07 -2.42
C PHE A 61 2.21 -0.17 -2.33
N ALA A 62 1.78 -1.20 -1.61
CA ALA A 62 2.45 -2.49 -1.58
C ALA A 62 1.44 -3.63 -1.58
N ARG A 63 1.84 -4.78 -2.10
CA ARG A 63 1.10 -6.04 -1.96
C ARG A 63 2.00 -7.11 -1.38
N ARG A 64 1.41 -8.10 -0.71
CA ARG A 64 2.10 -9.36 -0.46
C ARG A 64 2.03 -10.26 -1.70
N ILE A 65 3.01 -11.15 -1.84
CA ILE A 65 3.05 -12.12 -2.95
C ILE A 65 2.46 -13.49 -2.56
N ASP A 66 2.38 -13.76 -1.26
CA ASP A 66 1.92 -15.01 -0.66
C ASP A 66 0.43 -14.99 -0.28
N SER A 67 -0.24 -13.84 -0.45
CA SER A 67 -1.61 -13.59 -0.03
C SER A 67 -2.21 -12.42 -0.81
N ASP A 68 -3.52 -12.20 -0.65
CA ASP A 68 -4.22 -11.04 -1.21
C ASP A 68 -4.04 -9.77 -0.37
N ALA A 69 -3.05 -9.72 0.53
CA ALA A 69 -2.83 -8.57 1.38
C ALA A 69 -2.29 -7.37 0.58
N VAL A 70 -2.85 -6.18 0.84
CA VAL A 70 -2.45 -4.92 0.22
C VAL A 70 -2.29 -3.87 1.30
N ALA A 71 -1.13 -3.22 1.34
CA ALA A 71 -0.88 -2.07 2.20
C ALA A 71 -1.29 -0.78 1.46
N CYS A 72 -2.06 0.05 2.14
CA CYS A 72 -2.62 1.28 1.62
C CYS A 72 -2.40 2.44 2.60
N TRP A 73 -2.17 3.65 2.10
CA TRP A 73 -2.53 4.84 2.88
C TRP A 73 -4.04 4.88 3.04
N ASP A 74 -4.49 5.09 4.28
CA ASP A 74 -5.89 5.09 4.66
C ASP A 74 -6.35 6.49 5.06
N LEU A 75 -6.78 7.26 4.07
CA LEU A 75 -7.04 8.69 4.24
C LEU A 75 -8.33 9.00 5.00
N ASP A 76 -9.19 8.00 5.23
CA ASP A 76 -10.35 8.15 6.11
C ASP A 76 -9.99 7.95 7.60
N ALA A 77 -8.87 7.27 7.86
CA ALA A 77 -8.37 6.98 9.19
C ALA A 77 -7.51 8.12 9.73
N ASP A 78 -6.44 8.47 9.00
CA ASP A 78 -5.57 9.62 9.22
C ASP A 78 -4.70 9.81 7.96
N CYS A 79 -4.15 11.01 7.73
CA CYS A 79 -3.41 11.30 6.49
C CYS A 79 -2.14 10.43 6.30
N ASP A 80 -1.52 9.98 7.38
CA ASP A 80 -0.32 9.14 7.35
C ASP A 80 -0.59 7.67 7.70
N ALA A 81 -1.78 7.32 8.17
CA ALA A 81 -2.11 5.98 8.63
C ALA A 81 -2.02 4.96 7.49
N ILE A 82 -1.47 3.79 7.81
CA ILE A 82 -1.38 2.66 6.89
C ILE A 82 -2.34 1.56 7.33
N SER A 83 -3.18 1.12 6.40
CA SER A 83 -4.03 -0.06 6.57
C SER A 83 -3.53 -1.18 5.67
N VAL A 84 -3.29 -2.35 6.26
CA VAL A 84 -3.13 -3.60 5.51
C VAL A 84 -4.49 -4.28 5.47
N ILE A 85 -4.97 -4.50 4.25
CA ILE A 85 -6.25 -5.13 3.98
C ILE A 85 -6.07 -6.46 3.25
N HIS A 86 -6.96 -7.40 3.46
CA HIS A 86 -7.12 -8.57 2.60
C HIS A 86 -8.00 -8.18 1.42
N ASP A 87 -7.37 -7.90 0.29
CA ASP A 87 -8.09 -7.59 -0.94
C ASP A 87 -9.03 -8.75 -1.31
N PHE A 88 -10.17 -8.45 -1.93
CA PHE A 88 -11.27 -9.37 -2.22
C PHE A 88 -12.09 -9.91 -1.04
N ALA A 89 -11.78 -9.51 0.21
CA ALA A 89 -12.72 -9.72 1.30
C ALA A 89 -14.00 -8.88 1.11
N ASN A 90 -15.12 -9.33 1.69
CA ASN A 90 -16.34 -8.54 1.71
C ASN A 90 -16.10 -7.19 2.41
N SER A 91 -16.71 -6.12 1.91
CA SER A 91 -16.63 -4.79 2.53
C SER A 91 -16.99 -4.83 4.02
N GLY A 92 -16.13 -4.24 4.86
CA GLY A 92 -16.21 -4.26 6.32
C GLY A 92 -15.41 -5.38 6.98
N TRP A 93 -14.86 -6.33 6.22
CA TRP A 93 -14.07 -7.46 6.71
C TRP A 93 -12.64 -7.48 6.18
N GLU A 94 -12.28 -6.51 5.33
CA GLU A 94 -10.98 -6.47 4.67
C GLU A 94 -9.85 -6.03 5.59
N GLN A 95 -10.11 -5.23 6.63
CA GLN A 95 -9.06 -4.74 7.53
C GLN A 95 -8.36 -5.88 8.28
N ARG A 96 -7.02 -5.91 8.23
CA ARG A 96 -6.21 -6.90 8.95
C ARG A 96 -5.26 -6.25 9.96
N GLU A 97 -4.48 -5.28 9.53
CA GLU A 97 -3.48 -4.63 10.37
C GLU A 97 -3.51 -3.12 10.15
N ARG A 98 -3.04 -2.36 11.13
CA ARG A 98 -2.95 -0.90 11.07
C ARG A 98 -1.63 -0.45 11.64
N TYR A 99 -1.04 0.56 11.00
CA TYR A 99 0.17 1.23 11.42
C TYR A 99 -0.05 2.73 11.44
N ASP A 100 0.59 3.41 12.38
CA ASP A 100 0.46 4.87 12.52
C ASP A 100 1.02 5.62 11.31
N ASP A 101 2.08 5.08 10.71
CA ASP A 101 2.70 5.65 9.52
C ASP A 101 3.43 4.61 8.64
N LEU A 102 3.94 5.08 7.52
CA LEU A 102 4.74 4.28 6.57
C LEU A 102 6.02 3.70 7.20
N THR A 103 6.63 4.36 8.18
CA THR A 103 7.86 3.88 8.82
C THR A 103 7.57 2.68 9.71
N CYS A 104 6.46 2.71 10.45
CA CYS A 104 5.96 1.57 11.22
C CYS A 104 5.67 0.37 10.30
N TRP A 105 4.96 0.60 9.18
CA TRP A 105 4.75 -0.47 8.19
C TRP A 105 6.06 -0.99 7.61
N PHE A 106 7.02 -0.10 7.27
CA PHE A 106 8.29 -0.51 6.67
C PHE A 106 9.13 -1.35 7.63
N ARG A 107 9.12 -1.05 8.93
CA ARG A 107 9.77 -1.90 9.95
C ARG A 107 9.18 -3.30 9.92
N GLN A 108 7.84 -3.41 9.96
CA GLN A 108 7.20 -4.73 9.89
C GLN A 108 7.49 -5.45 8.57
N ALA A 109 7.49 -4.75 7.43
CA ALA A 109 7.83 -5.36 6.15
C ALA A 109 9.25 -5.94 6.11
N VAL A 110 10.20 -5.35 6.84
CA VAL A 110 11.56 -5.90 7.01
C VAL A 110 11.56 -7.13 7.91
N GLU A 111 10.80 -7.12 9.02
CA GLU A 111 10.63 -8.32 9.86
C GLU A 111 10.00 -9.48 9.07
N ASP A 112 8.91 -9.21 8.33
CA ASP A 112 8.25 -10.19 7.46
C ASP A 112 9.22 -10.77 6.41
N MET A 113 10.12 -9.95 5.88
CA MET A 113 11.14 -10.40 4.94
C MET A 113 12.16 -11.35 5.58
N ILE A 114 12.56 -11.07 6.82
CA ILE A 114 13.46 -11.96 7.59
C ILE A 114 12.76 -13.29 7.89
N GLU A 115 11.48 -13.24 8.26
CA GLU A 115 10.67 -14.42 8.55
C GLU A 115 10.41 -15.28 7.30
N PHE A 116 10.24 -14.68 6.13
CA PHE A 116 9.95 -15.38 4.87
C PHE A 116 11.11 -16.23 4.34
N GLU A 117 12.34 -15.95 4.78
CA GLU A 117 13.54 -16.72 4.41
C GLU A 117 13.77 -17.97 5.29
N GLN A 118 12.92 -18.22 6.30
CA GLN A 118 13.02 -19.39 7.18
C GLN A 118 12.14 -20.55 6.73
#